data_AF-A0A958FYL8-F1
#
_entry.id   AF-A0A958FYL8-F1
#
_cell.length_a   1.000
_cell.length_b   1.000
_cell.length_c   1.000
_cell.angle_alpha   90.00
_cell.angle_beta   90.00
_cell.angle_gamma   90.00
#
_symmetry.space_group_name_H-M   'P 1'
#
loop_
_entity.id
_entity.type
_entity.pdbx_description
1 polymer ?
#
loop_
_entity_poly.entity_id
_entity_poly.type
_entity_poly.pdbx_seq_one_letter_code
_entity_poly.pdbx_strand_id
1 'polypeptide(L)' 'MKIASWNVNGIRAVSKKGFESWMETTAPEIVCVQEIKARPDQLDESTLHPMSYHSYWAPAKK' A
#
# COMPACT_ATOMS: atom_id res chain seq x y z
N MET A 1 7.55 6.82 -16.60
CA MET A 1 8.07 5.98 -15.52
C MET A 1 8.19 6.77 -14.22
N LYS A 2 7.17 6.70 -13.36
CA LYS A 2 7.14 7.27 -12.01
C LYS A 2 7.12 6.13 -10.98
N ILE A 3 8.08 6.13 -10.07
CA ILE A 3 8.17 5.17 -8.96
C ILE A 3 8.08 5.95 -7.65
N ALA A 4 7.21 5.52 -6.75
CA ALA A 4 7.11 6.09 -5.42
C ALA A 4 7.48 5.03 -4.37
N SER A 5 8.22 5.46 -3.36
CA SER A 5 8.55 4.64 -2.19
C SER A 5 8.10 5.37 -0.93
N TRP A 6 7.30 4.71 -0.10
CA TRP A 6 6.68 5.31 1.07
C TRP A 6 6.73 4.38 2.28
N ASN A 7 7.46 4.82 3.31
CA ASN A 7 7.33 4.26 4.65
C ASN A 7 6.04 4.78 5.29
N VAL A 8 5.04 3.90 5.47
CA VAL A 8 3.71 4.27 5.96
C VAL A 8 3.56 4.14 7.46
N ASN A 9 4.52 3.53 8.15
CA ASN A 9 4.45 3.28 9.60
C ASN A 9 3.09 2.68 10.04
N GLY A 10 2.56 1.74 9.27
CA GLY A 10 1.26 1.07 9.47
C GLY A 10 0.25 1.37 8.36
N ILE A 11 0.06 0.42 7.45
CA ILE A 11 -0.82 0.60 6.29
C ILE A 11 -2.28 0.85 6.65
N ARG A 12 -2.80 0.17 7.69
CA ARG A 12 -4.20 0.32 8.11
C ARG A 12 -4.55 1.75 8.54
N ALA A 13 -3.58 2.50 9.05
CA ALA A 13 -3.79 3.91 9.40
C ALA A 13 -3.84 4.79 8.15
N VAL A 14 -3.00 4.48 7.15
CA VAL A 14 -2.89 5.23 5.90
C VAL A 14 -4.04 4.92 4.93
N SER A 15 -4.48 3.66 4.82
CA SER A 15 -5.67 3.27 4.04
C SER A 15 -6.91 4.08 4.44
N LYS A 16 -7.08 4.34 5.74
CA LYS A 16 -8.21 5.14 6.28
C LYS A 16 -8.07 6.64 6.07
N LYS A 17 -6.87 7.14 5.77
CA LYS A 17 -6.53 8.58 5.80
C LYS A 17 -6.19 9.18 4.43
N GLY A 18 -6.32 8.42 3.35
CA GLY A 18 -6.18 8.95 1.98
C GLY A 18 -5.14 8.25 1.10
N PHE A 19 -4.83 6.97 1.35
CA PHE A 19 -3.95 6.20 0.47
C PHE A 19 -4.44 6.20 -1.00
N GLU A 20 -5.74 5.96 -1.20
CA GLU A 20 -6.37 5.91 -2.52
C GLU A 20 -6.31 7.27 -3.22
N SER A 21 -6.76 8.33 -2.56
CA SER A 21 -6.66 9.70 -3.08
C SER A 21 -5.21 10.10 -3.44
N TRP A 22 -4.24 9.69 -2.63
CA TRP A 22 -2.82 9.92 -2.93
C TRP A 22 -2.37 9.14 -4.18
N MET A 23 -2.82 7.90 -4.37
CA MET A 23 -2.51 7.11 -5.57
C MET A 23 -3.16 7.70 -6.82
N GLU A 24 -4.39 8.17 -6.74
CA GLU A 24 -5.09 8.82 -7.87
C GLU A 24 -4.39 10.10 -8.30
N THR A 25 -4.01 10.95 -7.34
CA THR A 25 -3.39 12.26 -7.62
C THR A 25 -1.93 12.12 -8.05
N THR A 26 -1.17 11.22 -7.42
CA THR A 26 0.25 11.03 -7.72
C THR A 26 0.44 10.15 -8.96
N ALA A 27 -0.46 9.19 -9.20
CA ALA A 27 -0.44 8.23 -10.28
C ALA A 27 0.94 7.60 -10.53
N PRO A 28 1.57 6.94 -9.52
CA PRO A 28 2.84 6.27 -9.73
C PRO A 28 2.66 4.99 -10.55
N GLU A 29 3.53 4.68 -11.50
CA GLU A 29 3.49 3.39 -12.21
C GLU A 29 3.86 2.21 -11.30
N ILE A 30 4.72 2.46 -10.30
CA ILE A 30 5.10 1.49 -9.26
C ILE A 30 5.05 2.18 -7.90
N VAL A 31 4.41 1.55 -6.92
CA VAL A 31 4.44 1.99 -5.52
C VAL A 31 5.09 0.92 -4.63
N CYS A 32 6.06 1.32 -3.83
CA CYS A 32 6.70 0.48 -2.83
C CYS A 32 6.32 0.99 -1.44
N VAL A 33 5.76 0.11 -0.60
CA VAL A 33 5.31 0.49 0.75
C VAL A 33 6.09 -0.27 1.81
N GLN A 34 6.61 0.44 2.81
CA GLN A 34 7.39 -0.14 3.91
C GLN A 34 6.77 0.13 5.28
N GLU A 35 7.19 -0.65 6.29
CA GLU A 35 6.61 -0.64 7.64
C GLU A 35 5.08 -0.80 7.63
N ILE A 36 4.57 -1.74 6.83
CA ILE A 36 3.15 -2.06 6.71
C ILE A 36 2.50 -2.44 8.06
N LYS A 37 3.26 -3.04 8.99
CA LYS A 37 2.83 -3.43 10.35
C LYS A 37 1.50 -4.22 10.39
N ALA A 38 1.29 -5.02 9.35
CA ALA A 38 0.15 -5.89 9.18
C ALA A 38 0.56 -7.07 8.30
N ARG A 39 -0.09 -8.21 8.50
CA ARG A 39 -0.03 -9.33 7.56
C ARG A 39 -1.18 -9.21 6.55
N PRO A 40 -1.05 -9.80 5.34
CA PRO A 40 -2.11 -9.75 4.32
C PRO A 40 -3.48 -10.25 4.80
N ASP A 41 -3.53 -11.28 5.67
CA ASP A 41 -4.77 -11.81 6.26
C ASP A 41 -5.52 -10.82 7.17
N GLN A 42 -4.90 -9.69 7.50
CA GLN A 42 -5.45 -8.67 8.38
C GLN A 42 -5.91 -7.41 7.62
N LEU A 43 -5.82 -7.43 6.28
CA LEU A 43 -6.14 -6.31 5.41
C LEU A 43 -7.40 -6.63 4.60
N ASP A 44 -8.13 -5.58 4.23
CA ASP A 44 -9.26 -5.66 3.31
C ASP A 44 -8.79 -5.74 1.85
N GLU A 45 -9.66 -6.25 0.99
CA GLU A 45 -9.40 -6.44 -0.45
C GLU A 45 -8.93 -5.14 -1.12
N SER A 46 -9.51 -4.00 -0.76
CA SER A 46 -9.14 -2.69 -1.31
C SER A 46 -7.70 -2.27 -0.94
N THR A 47 -7.19 -2.68 0.23
CA THR A 47 -5.80 -2.43 0.60
C THR A 47 -4.87 -3.47 -0.03
N LEU A 48 -5.31 -4.73 -0.15
CA LEU A 48 -4.53 -5.81 -0.78
C LEU A 48 -4.36 -5.62 -2.29
N HIS A 49 -5.39 -5.08 -2.93
CA HIS A 49 -5.52 -4.85 -4.37
C HIS A 49 -6.03 -3.43 -4.63
N PRO A 50 -5.19 -2.39 -4.39
CA PRO A 50 -5.58 -1.02 -4.59
C PRO A 50 -5.78 -0.71 -6.07
N MET A 51 -6.98 -0.24 -6.42
CA MET A 51 -7.35 0.15 -7.77
C MET A 51 -7.01 -0.96 -8.80
N SER A 52 -6.37 -0.60 -9.91
CA SER A 52 -5.97 -1.54 -10.97
C SER A 52 -4.52 -2.05 -10.84
N TYR A 53 -3.91 -1.95 -9.65
CA TYR A 53 -2.51 -2.34 -9.46
C TYR A 53 -2.36 -3.83 -9.16
N HIS A 54 -1.37 -4.45 -9.79
CA HIS A 54 -0.88 -5.74 -9.35
C HIS A 54 -0.05 -5.57 -8.07
N SER A 55 -0.38 -6.36 -7.05
CA SER A 55 0.19 -6.21 -5.72
C SER A 55 0.97 -7.44 -5.30
N TYR A 56 2.16 -7.21 -4.73
CA TYR A 56 3.03 -8.23 -4.17
C TYR A 56 3.28 -7.91 -2.70
N TRP A 57 3.22 -8.92 -1.86
CA TRP A 57 3.33 -8.77 -0.41
C TRP A 57 4.45 -9.65 0.14
N ALA A 58 5.36 -9.04 0.90
CA ALA A 58 6.44 -9.72 1.59
C ALA A 58 6.42 -9.34 3.09
N PRO A 59 5.43 -9.83 3.86
CA PRO A 59 5.35 -9.53 5.29
C PRO A 59 6.54 -10.14 6.04
N ALA A 60 6.98 -9.47 7.11
CA ALA A 60 8.01 -9.99 7.99
C ALA A 60 7.57 -11.33 8.60
N LYS A 61 8.47 -12.31 8.60
CA LYS A 61 8.30 -13.58 9.30
C LYS A 61 8.78 -13.41 10.73
N LYS A 62 8.06 -14.01 11.68
CA LYS A 62 8.58 -14.18 13.05
C LYS A 62 9.68 -15.23 13.05
#